data_AF-A0A1F2EV84-F1
#
_entry.id   AF-A0A1F2EV84-F1
#
_cell.length_a   1.000
_cell.length_b   1.000
_cell.length_c   1.000
_cell.angle_alpha   90.00
_cell.angle_beta   90.00
_cell.angle_gamma   90.00
#
_symmetry.space_group_name_H-M   'P 1'
#
loop_
_entity.id
_entity.type
_entity.pdbx_description
1 polymer ?
#
loop_
_entity_poly.entity_id
_entity_poly.type
_entity_poly.pdbx_seq_one_letter_code
_entity_poly.pdbx_strand_id
1 'polypeptide(L)'
;MVFLIAAVIATLALAYWQLSRWNTTSSFQNLGYALQWPAFGIFFIWAYRKYMQYEREKFEGNEEAGVTVREGDMTEIPEDFLPTRPSVNVEEENQ
;
A
#
# COMPACT_ATOMS: atom_id res chain seq x y z
N MET A 1 -1.86 -10.87 17.70
CA MET A 1 -0.57 -11.16 18.38
C MET A 1 0.11 -12.43 17.89
N VAL A 2 -0.47 -13.63 18.11
CA VAL A 2 0.18 -14.91 17.75
C VAL A 2 0.55 -15.00 16.27
N PHE A 3 -0.38 -14.61 15.38
CA PHE A 3 -0.13 -14.58 13.94
C PHE A 3 1.05 -13.68 13.54
N LEU A 4 1.14 -12.47 14.12
CA LEU A 4 2.24 -11.54 13.83
C LEU A 4 3.59 -12.13 14.24
N ILE A 5 3.66 -12.70 15.44
CA ILE A 5 4.89 -13.32 15.94
C ILE A 5 5.31 -14.49 15.04
N ALA A 6 4.35 -15.34 14.66
CA ALA A 6 4.59 -16.44 13.73
C ALA A 6 5.08 -15.94 12.36
N ALA A 7 4.47 -14.88 11.80
CA ALA A 7 4.88 -14.29 10.53
C ALA A 7 6.30 -13.72 10.59
N VAL A 8 6.64 -12.97 11.65
CA VAL A 8 7.99 -12.43 11.85
C VAL A 8 9.02 -13.55 11.97
N ILE A 9 8.75 -14.57 12.80
CA ILE A 9 9.65 -15.73 12.95
C ILE A 9 9.83 -16.45 11.61
N ALA A 10 8.75 -16.67 10.85
CA ALA A 10 8.82 -17.31 9.55
C ALA A 10 9.70 -16.51 8.57
N THR A 11 9.57 -15.18 8.52
CA THR A 11 10.42 -14.34 7.65
C THR A 11 11.89 -14.38 8.05
N LEU A 12 12.20 -14.39 9.35
CA LEU A 12 13.59 -14.50 9.82
C LEU A 12 14.18 -15.90 9.57
N ALA A 13 13.37 -16.95 9.72
CA ALA A 13 13.78 -18.32 9.40
C ALA A 13 14.09 -18.48 7.91
N LEU A 14 13.27 -17.89 7.03
CA LEU A 14 13.52 -17.85 5.58
C LEU A 14 14.79 -17.06 5.24
N ALA A 15 15.01 -15.91 5.90
CA ALA A 15 16.25 -15.14 5.76
C ALA A 15 17.47 -15.98 6.12
N TYR A 16 17.42 -16.65 7.28
CA TYR A 16 18.49 -17.51 7.77
C TYR A 16 18.74 -18.70 6.84
N TRP A 17 17.69 -19.34 6.35
CA TRP A 17 17.81 -20.45 5.41
C TRP A 17 18.45 -20.01 4.09
N GLN A 18 18.05 -18.84 3.58
CA GLN A 18 18.62 -18.28 2.35
C GLN A 18 20.10 -17.91 2.52
N LEU A 19 20.46 -17.33 3.67
CA LEU A 19 21.86 -17.08 4.03
C LEU A 19 22.63 -18.39 4.20
N SER A 20 22.04 -19.44 4.76
CA SER A 20 22.72 -20.74 4.91
C SER A 20 23.03 -21.40 3.56
N ARG A 21 22.22 -21.14 2.52
CA ARG A 21 22.35 -21.74 1.18
C ARG A 21 23.34 -21.04 0.23
N TRP A 22 23.94 -19.92 0.64
CA TRP A 22 24.83 -19.09 -0.19
C TRP A 22 26.10 -19.75 -0.75
N ASN A 23 26.54 -20.91 -0.24
CA ASN A 23 27.87 -21.47 -0.53
C ASN A 23 28.02 -22.11 -1.93
N THR A 24 27.07 -21.93 -2.84
CA THR A 24 27.06 -22.58 -4.17
C THR A 24 26.91 -21.58 -5.34
N THR A 25 26.50 -20.33 -5.10
CA THR A 25 26.30 -19.36 -6.18
C THR A 25 26.50 -17.94 -5.64
N SER A 26 27.71 -17.41 -5.81
CA SER A 26 28.01 -15.98 -5.53
C SER A 26 27.19 -15.10 -6.46
N SER A 27 25.98 -14.74 -6.04
CA SER A 27 25.13 -13.79 -6.76
C SER A 27 24.54 -12.80 -5.77
N PHE A 28 24.82 -11.51 -6.00
CA PHE A 28 24.28 -10.38 -5.25
C PHE A 28 22.74 -10.39 -5.20
N GLN A 29 22.09 -11.06 -6.18
CA GLN A 29 20.64 -11.26 -6.20
C GLN A 29 20.14 -12.14 -5.06
N ASN A 30 20.86 -13.21 -4.70
CA ASN A 30 20.49 -14.09 -3.58
C ASN A 30 20.55 -13.37 -2.23
N LEU A 31 21.51 -12.45 -2.09
CA LEU A 31 21.63 -11.59 -0.91
C LEU A 31 20.45 -10.62 -0.81
N GLY A 32 20.04 -10.04 -1.94
CA GLY A 32 18.84 -9.20 -2.03
C GLY A 32 17.59 -9.94 -1.52
N TYR A 33 17.37 -11.18 -1.98
CA TYR A 33 16.27 -12.02 -1.47
C TYR A 33 16.42 -12.37 0.01
N ALA A 34 17.63 -12.65 0.48
CA ALA A 34 17.87 -12.92 1.91
C ALA A 34 17.52 -11.70 2.79
N LEU A 35 17.84 -10.48 2.32
CA LEU A 35 17.52 -9.22 3.01
C LEU A 35 16.07 -8.76 2.82
N GLN A 36 15.41 -9.20 1.75
CA GLN A 36 13.99 -8.95 1.53
C GLN A 36 13.13 -9.60 2.63
N TRP A 37 13.49 -10.79 3.11
CA TRP A 37 12.71 -11.47 4.14
C TRP A 37 12.67 -10.68 5.47
N PRO A 38 13.78 -10.22 6.06
CA PRO A 38 13.75 -9.32 7.22
C PRO A 38 12.97 -8.03 6.98
N ALA A 39 13.05 -7.45 5.77
CA ALA A 39 12.28 -6.26 5.43
C ALA A 39 10.77 -6.51 5.53
N PHE A 40 10.28 -7.68 5.10
CA PHE A 40 8.89 -8.08 5.32
C PHE A 40 8.55 -8.28 6.80
N GLY A 41 9.46 -8.85 7.60
CA GLY A 41 9.27 -8.97 9.04
C GLY A 41 9.06 -7.60 9.72
N ILE A 42 9.91 -6.63 9.37
CA ILE A 42 9.78 -5.23 9.84
C ILE A 42 8.47 -4.60 9.35
N PHE A 43 8.11 -4.83 8.09
CA PHE A 43 6.85 -4.35 7.52
C PHE A 43 5.64 -4.87 8.29
N PHE A 44 5.60 -6.15 8.67
CA PHE A 44 4.50 -6.70 9.46
C PHE A 44 4.39 -6.05 10.85
N ILE A 45 5.52 -5.78 11.52
CA ILE A 45 5.53 -5.07 12.81
C ILE A 45 4.97 -3.65 12.65
N TRP A 46 5.39 -2.94 11.60
CA TRP A 46 4.90 -1.59 11.31
C TRP A 46 3.40 -1.58 10.99
N ALA A 47 2.95 -2.49 10.11
CA ALA A 47 1.54 -2.62 9.74
C ALA A 47 0.66 -2.94 10.95
N TYR A 48 1.13 -3.84 11.84
CA TYR A 48 0.42 -4.12 13.09
C TYR A 48 0.36 -2.90 14.01
N ARG A 49 1.47 -2.15 14.15
CA ARG A 49 1.46 -0.89 14.91
C ARG A 49 0.45 0.11 14.37
N LYS A 50 0.40 0.25 13.04
CA LYS A 50 -0.52 1.18 12.37
C LYS A 50 -1.97 0.72 12.49
N TYR A 51 -2.21 -0.58 12.36
CA TYR A 51 -3.52 -1.19 12.60
C TYR A 51 -4.00 -0.97 14.03
N MET A 52 -3.16 -1.18 15.04
CA MET A 52 -3.52 -0.92 16.44
C MET A 52 -3.75 0.57 16.71
N GLN A 53 -3.03 1.48 16.03
CA GLN A 53 -3.30 2.93 16.10
C GLN A 53 -4.68 3.24 15.52
N TYR A 54 -5.00 2.65 14.37
CA TYR A 54 -6.29 2.79 13.70
C TYR A 54 -7.45 2.27 14.55
N GLU A 55 -7.31 1.09 15.17
CA GLU A 55 -8.34 0.55 16.07
C GLU A 55 -8.56 1.46 17.29
N ARG A 56 -7.51 2.09 17.81
CA ARG A 56 -7.62 3.07 18.90
C ARG A 56 -8.38 4.32 18.46
N GLU A 57 -8.01 4.92 17.32
CA GLU A 57 -8.69 6.11 16.79
C GLU A 57 -10.18 5.83 16.46
N LYS A 58 -10.49 4.63 15.96
CA LYS A 58 -11.87 4.20 15.75
C LYS A 58 -12.67 4.08 17.05
N PHE A 59 -12.05 3.54 18.10
CA PHE A 59 -12.69 3.41 19.40
C PHE A 59 -12.96 4.78 20.05
N GLU A 60 -12.13 5.78 19.75
CA GLU A 60 -12.28 7.17 20.20
C GLU A 60 -13.35 7.96 19.43
N GLY A 61 -14.11 7.33 18.53
CA GLY A 61 -15.27 7.91 17.85
C GLY A 61 -14.96 8.61 16.52
N ASN A 62 -13.75 8.46 16.00
CA ASN A 62 -13.40 8.96 14.67
C ASN A 62 -13.67 7.87 13.62
N GLU A 63 -14.88 7.86 13.07
CA GLU A 63 -15.36 6.86 12.09
C GLU A 63 -14.54 6.88 10.78
N GLU A 64 -13.89 8.02 10.50
CA GLU A 64 -13.07 8.31 9.31
C GLU A 64 -11.56 8.12 9.52
N ALA A 65 -11.14 7.63 10.69
CA ALA A 65 -9.75 7.26 10.92
C ALA A 65 -9.32 6.32 9.79
N GLY A 66 -8.32 6.72 8.99
CA GLY A 66 -7.88 5.99 7.78
C GLY A 66 -7.85 6.83 6.51
N VAL A 67 -8.81 7.72 6.32
CA VAL A 67 -8.82 8.70 5.24
C VAL A 67 -8.45 10.02 5.87
N THR A 68 -7.20 10.45 5.71
CA THR A 68 -6.89 11.86 5.96
C THR A 68 -7.54 12.64 4.81
N VAL A 69 -8.81 13.00 4.93
CA VAL A 69 -9.38 14.05 4.09
C VAL A 69 -8.61 15.30 4.47
N ARG A 70 -7.59 15.64 3.68
CA ARG A 70 -6.88 16.90 3.91
C ARG A 70 -7.87 17.98 3.52
N GLU A 71 -8.05 18.96 4.38
CA GLU A 71 -8.86 20.12 4.03
C GLU A 71 -8.24 20.77 2.78
N GLY A 72 -8.93 20.62 1.64
CA GLY A 72 -8.42 20.98 0.31
C GLY A 72 -8.23 19.82 -0.69
N ASP A 73 -8.44 18.56 -0.31
CA ASP A 73 -8.54 17.47 -1.30
C ASP A 73 -9.80 17.69 -2.15
N MET A 74 -9.57 18.04 -3.42
CA MET A 74 -10.64 18.35 -4.37
C MET A 74 -11.33 17.04 -4.77
N THR A 75 -12.41 16.69 -4.05
CA THR A 75 -13.23 15.49 -4.30
C THR A 75 -14.29 15.70 -5.37
N GLU A 76 -14.46 16.94 -5.84
CA GLU A 76 -15.41 17.32 -6.88
C GLU A 76 -14.66 17.74 -8.16
N ILE A 77 -15.19 17.32 -9.31
CA ILE A 77 -14.69 17.74 -10.62
C ILE A 77 -15.23 19.16 -10.89
N PRO A 78 -14.39 20.16 -11.18
CA PRO A 78 -14.87 21.51 -11.50
C PRO A 78 -15.70 21.46 -12.76
N GLU A 79 -16.84 22.15 -12.77
CA GLU A 79 -17.74 22.20 -13.94
C GLU A 79 -17.05 22.74 -15.20
N ASP A 80 -15.98 23.53 -15.03
CA ASP A 80 -15.14 24.09 -16.09
C ASP A 80 -14.10 23.09 -16.65
N PHE A 81 -13.97 21.90 -16.06
CA PHE A 81 -13.08 20.85 -16.54
C PHE A 81 -13.68 20.08 -17.72
N LEU A 82 -15.01 19.96 -17.77
CA LEU A 82 -15.67 19.23 -18.84
C LEU A 82 -15.84 20.14 -20.07
N PRO A 83 -15.35 19.74 -21.25
CA PRO A 83 -15.56 20.52 -22.46
C PRO A 83 -17.05 20.61 -22.77
N THR A 84 -17.54 21.81 -23.06
CA THR A 84 -18.92 22.03 -23.52
C THR A 84 -19.19 21.13 -24.72
N ARG A 85 -20.24 20.31 -24.63
CA ARG A 85 -20.63 19.42 -25.73
C ARG A 85 -20.83 20.29 -26.98
N PRO A 86 -20.10 20.04 -28.09
CA PRO A 86 -20.34 20.76 -29.32
C PRO A 86 -21.78 20.51 -29.75
N SER A 87 -22.55 21.58 -29.89
CA SER A 87 -23.88 21.52 -30.49
C SER A 87 -23.69 21.31 -31.99
N VAL A 88 -23.67 20.06 -32.42
CA VAL A 88 -23.76 19.72 -33.84
C VAL A 88 -25.12 20.19 -34.32
N ASN A 89 -25.14 21.22 -35.17
CA ASN A 89 -26.36 21.65 -35.85
C ASN A 89 -26.61 20.65 -36.99
N VAL A 90 -27.41 19.62 -36.70
CA VAL A 90 -27.73 18.50 -37.62
C VAL A 90 -28.38 18.99 -38.92
N GLU A 91 -28.84 20.24 -38.97
CA GLU A 91 -29.48 20.84 -40.14
C GLU A 91 -28.50 21.28 -41.24
N GLU A 92 -27.23 21.57 -40.92
CA GLU A 92 -26.22 21.98 -41.93
C GLU A 92 -25.47 20.80 -42.57
N GLU A 93 -25.50 19.59 -42.00
CA GLU A 93 -24.80 18.43 -42.57
C GLU A 93 -25.57 17.72 -43.70
N ASN A 94 -26.86 18.03 -43.86
CA ASN A 94 -27.77 17.35 -44.81
C ASN A 94 -28.17 18.22 -46.02
N GLN A 95 -27.38 19.26 -46.37
CA GLN A 95 -27.50 20.02 -47.62
C GLN A 95 -26.30 19.74 -48.53
#